data_AF-A0A954RAC2-F1
#
_entry.id   AF-A0A954RAC2-F1
#
_cell.length_a   1.000
_cell.length_b   1.000
_cell.length_c   1.000
_cell.angle_alpha   90.00
_cell.angle_beta   90.00
_cell.angle_gamma   90.00
#
_symmetry.space_group_name_H-M   'P 1'
#
loop_
_entity.id
_entity.type
_entity.pdbx_description
1 polymer ?
#
loop_
_entity_poly.entity_id
_entity_poly.type
_entity_poly.pdbx_seq_one_letter_code
_entity_poly.pdbx_strand_id
1 'polypeptide(L)'
;YQKPAQLALDYCIKAQSPLGGWRYEPRQDSDTSVTGWFVMALQSARMAGLSVPSPELDRIHTFLDSVSSDGGIHYSYKPGEGATHVMTAEALLCRQYLGWEHDDPRMIEGINYVLSIPIDYSDMNVYYWYYATQATHHMDGDYWDQWNKVMREAVPAQQTKTGPEAGSWNSADDRWGGHGGRLYTTCLSIYMLEVYYRHLPIYKYRL
;
A
#
# COMPACT_ATOMS: atom_id res chain seq x y z
N TYR A 1 -10.67 -6.25 -22.62
CA TYR A 1 -10.10 -6.34 -21.26
C TYR A 1 -11.16 -6.67 -20.20
N GLN A 2 -12.39 -6.15 -20.30
CA GLN A 2 -13.40 -6.24 -19.23
C GLN A 2 -13.71 -7.68 -18.76
N LYS A 3 -14.03 -8.61 -19.68
CA LYS A 3 -14.31 -10.02 -19.33
C LYS A 3 -13.15 -10.72 -18.62
N PRO A 4 -11.91 -10.74 -19.14
CA PRO A 4 -10.80 -11.38 -18.44
C PRO A 4 -10.44 -10.68 -17.12
N ALA A 5 -10.57 -9.36 -17.02
CA ALA A 5 -10.37 -8.63 -15.77
C ALA A 5 -11.42 -9.02 -14.72
N GLN A 6 -12.70 -9.13 -15.10
CA GLN A 6 -13.75 -9.58 -14.20
C GLN A 6 -13.50 -11.01 -13.70
N LEU A 7 -13.09 -11.93 -14.57
CA LEU A 7 -12.77 -13.31 -14.16
C LEU A 7 -11.60 -13.38 -13.16
N ALA A 8 -10.60 -12.51 -13.31
CA ALA A 8 -9.50 -12.40 -12.34
C ALA A 8 -10.01 -11.90 -10.98
N LEU A 9 -10.91 -10.91 -10.96
CA LEU A 9 -11.52 -10.41 -9.73
C LEU A 9 -12.41 -11.45 -9.06
N ASP A 10 -13.21 -12.18 -9.83
CA ASP A 10 -14.06 -13.26 -9.32
C ASP A 10 -13.20 -14.35 -8.64
N TYR A 11 -12.03 -14.64 -9.21
CA TYR A 11 -11.05 -15.52 -8.55
C TYR A 11 -10.51 -14.91 -7.27
N CYS A 12 -10.11 -13.63 -7.27
CA CYS A 12 -9.63 -12.94 -6.09
C CYS A 12 -10.64 -12.99 -4.94
N ILE A 13 -11.91 -12.69 -5.23
CA ILE A 13 -13.02 -12.77 -4.28
C ILE A 13 -13.19 -14.20 -3.75
N LYS A 14 -13.22 -15.20 -4.64
CA LYS A 14 -13.32 -16.61 -4.25
C LYS A 14 -12.15 -17.08 -3.39
N ALA A 15 -10.97 -16.49 -3.56
CA ALA A 15 -9.77 -16.81 -2.82
C ALA A 15 -9.71 -16.18 -1.41
N GLN A 16 -10.59 -15.22 -1.09
CA GLN A 16 -10.59 -14.54 0.21
C GLN A 16 -10.73 -15.55 1.35
N SER A 17 -9.87 -15.43 2.35
CA SER A 17 -9.88 -16.30 3.54
C SER A 17 -11.11 -16.07 4.39
N PRO A 18 -11.62 -17.07 5.16
CA PRO A 18 -12.60 -16.88 6.22
C PRO A 18 -12.31 -15.71 7.18
N LEU A 19 -11.04 -15.37 7.38
CA LEU A 19 -10.60 -14.25 8.23
C LEU A 19 -10.83 -12.87 7.62
N GLY A 20 -11.15 -12.79 6.31
CA GLY A 20 -11.51 -11.55 5.62
C GLY A 20 -10.38 -10.89 4.82
N GLY A 21 -9.14 -11.32 4.99
CA GLY A 21 -8.01 -10.92 4.15
C GLY A 21 -7.60 -12.00 3.15
N TRP A 22 -6.37 -11.87 2.66
CA TRP A 22 -5.72 -12.81 1.75
C TRP A 22 -4.35 -13.23 2.26
N ARG A 23 -3.91 -14.38 1.76
CA ARG A 23 -2.56 -14.90 1.94
C ARG A 23 -2.13 -15.63 0.66
N TYR A 24 -0.91 -16.16 0.65
CA TYR A 24 -0.32 -16.86 -0.49
C TYR A 24 -1.13 -18.07 -0.99
N GLU A 25 -1.85 -18.76 -0.09
CA GLU A 25 -2.77 -19.85 -0.45
C GLU A 25 -4.24 -19.41 -0.34
N PRO A 26 -5.08 -19.72 -1.35
CA PRO A 26 -6.50 -19.38 -1.33
C PRO A 26 -7.22 -19.96 -0.12
N ARG A 27 -8.11 -19.17 0.49
CA ARG A 27 -9.04 -19.58 1.55
C ARG A 27 -8.42 -20.10 2.85
N GLN A 28 -7.11 -19.96 3.03
CA GLN A 28 -6.42 -20.52 4.20
C GLN A 28 -6.37 -19.52 5.36
N ASP A 29 -5.73 -18.37 5.14
CA ASP A 29 -5.31 -17.45 6.20
C ASP A 29 -5.23 -16.01 5.67
N SER A 30 -4.83 -15.04 6.48
CA SER A 30 -4.74 -13.63 6.09
C SER A 30 -3.52 -12.94 6.69
N ASP A 31 -2.91 -12.07 5.90
CA ASP A 31 -1.90 -11.13 6.37
C ASP A 31 -2.10 -9.75 5.74
N THR A 32 -1.56 -8.71 6.39
CA THR A 32 -1.75 -7.31 5.98
C THR A 32 -1.13 -7.02 4.62
N SER A 33 0.01 -7.65 4.30
CA SER A 33 0.75 -7.41 3.05
C SER A 33 0.03 -7.94 1.82
N VAL A 34 -0.37 -9.19 1.83
CA VAL A 34 -1.11 -9.78 0.71
C VAL A 34 -2.48 -9.10 0.61
N THR A 35 -3.13 -8.82 1.74
CA THR A 35 -4.43 -8.13 1.74
C THR A 35 -4.35 -6.75 1.09
N GLY A 36 -3.29 -5.97 1.33
CA GLY A 36 -3.12 -4.65 0.72
C GLY A 36 -3.09 -4.69 -0.81
N TRP A 37 -2.38 -5.64 -1.40
CA TRP A 37 -2.38 -5.85 -2.86
C TRP A 37 -3.77 -6.17 -3.40
N PHE A 38 -4.53 -7.02 -2.71
CA PHE A 38 -5.90 -7.35 -3.12
C PHE A 38 -6.83 -6.12 -3.00
N VAL A 39 -6.72 -5.34 -1.92
CA VAL A 39 -7.50 -4.10 -1.76
C VAL A 39 -7.23 -3.11 -2.89
N MET A 40 -5.97 -2.88 -3.24
CA MET A 40 -5.60 -1.99 -4.36
C MET A 40 -6.17 -2.49 -5.70
N ALA A 41 -6.14 -3.81 -5.94
CA ALA A 41 -6.73 -4.41 -7.14
C ALA A 41 -8.25 -4.23 -7.19
N LEU A 42 -8.94 -4.48 -6.08
CA LEU A 42 -10.40 -4.32 -5.96
C LEU A 42 -10.80 -2.84 -6.12
N GLN A 43 -10.06 -1.90 -5.56
CA GLN A 43 -10.34 -0.49 -5.73
C GLN A 43 -10.12 -0.05 -7.19
N SER A 44 -9.03 -0.48 -7.82
CA SER A 44 -8.76 -0.21 -9.24
C SER A 44 -9.86 -0.76 -10.13
N ALA A 45 -10.40 -1.95 -9.80
CA ALA A 45 -11.53 -2.55 -10.49
C ALA A 45 -12.80 -1.72 -10.38
N ARG A 46 -13.13 -1.21 -9.18
CA ARG A 46 -14.28 -0.30 -8.98
C ARG A 46 -14.13 0.97 -9.82
N MET A 47 -12.93 1.56 -9.83
CA MET A 47 -12.64 2.74 -10.65
C MET A 47 -12.76 2.47 -12.16
N ALA A 48 -12.51 1.22 -12.58
CA ALA A 48 -12.68 0.76 -13.97
C ALA A 48 -14.12 0.32 -14.31
N GLY A 49 -15.08 0.47 -13.39
CA GLY A 49 -16.48 0.06 -13.59
C GLY A 49 -16.70 -1.45 -13.60
N LEU A 50 -15.80 -2.24 -13.00
CA LEU A 50 -15.97 -3.67 -12.79
C LEU A 50 -16.77 -3.96 -11.52
N SER A 51 -17.40 -5.13 -11.45
CA SER A 51 -18.20 -5.53 -10.31
C SER A 51 -17.30 -6.01 -9.16
N VAL A 52 -17.38 -5.31 -8.04
CA VAL A 52 -16.79 -5.72 -6.76
C VAL A 52 -17.92 -5.72 -5.72
N PRO A 53 -18.34 -6.89 -5.22
CA PRO A 53 -19.44 -6.95 -4.28
C PRO A 53 -19.05 -6.42 -2.89
N SER A 54 -19.98 -5.70 -2.25
CA SER A 54 -19.75 -5.01 -0.98
C SER A 54 -19.49 -5.93 0.23
N PRO A 55 -20.17 -7.09 0.38
CA PRO A 55 -19.93 -7.98 1.53
C PRO A 55 -18.48 -8.43 1.67
N GLU A 56 -17.75 -8.53 0.56
CA GLU A 56 -16.33 -8.88 0.55
C GLU A 56 -15.45 -7.76 1.08
N LEU A 57 -15.81 -6.50 0.84
CA LEU A 57 -15.13 -5.32 1.39
C LEU A 57 -15.36 -5.21 2.90
N ASP A 58 -16.57 -5.50 3.37
CA ASP A 58 -16.91 -5.45 4.80
C ASP A 58 -16.03 -6.41 5.63
N ARG A 59 -15.67 -7.57 5.06
CA ARG A 59 -14.80 -8.55 5.72
C ARG A 59 -13.36 -8.07 5.85
N ILE A 60 -12.92 -7.17 4.97
CA ILE A 60 -11.58 -6.57 5.04
C ILE A 60 -11.49 -5.67 6.28
N HIS A 61 -12.56 -4.96 6.63
CA HIS A 61 -12.61 -4.20 7.89
C HIS A 61 -12.39 -5.11 9.09
N THR A 62 -13.12 -6.24 9.17
CA THR A 62 -12.97 -7.21 10.26
C THR A 62 -11.54 -7.74 10.36
N PHE A 63 -10.91 -8.05 9.22
CA PHE A 63 -9.53 -8.48 9.20
C PHE A 63 -8.59 -7.38 9.73
N LEU A 64 -8.69 -6.16 9.20
CA LEU A 64 -7.84 -5.04 9.60
C LEU A 64 -8.03 -4.67 11.09
N ASP A 65 -9.25 -4.81 11.63
CA ASP A 65 -9.50 -4.62 13.05
C ASP A 65 -8.72 -5.66 13.89
N SER A 66 -8.65 -6.91 13.43
CA SER A 66 -7.95 -8.01 14.12
C SER A 66 -6.43 -7.88 14.15
N VAL A 67 -5.86 -7.08 13.26
CA VAL A 67 -4.41 -6.77 13.19
C VAL A 67 -4.10 -5.35 13.62
N SER A 68 -5.08 -4.62 14.16
CA SER A 68 -4.88 -3.26 14.64
C SER A 68 -4.52 -3.21 16.13
N SER A 69 -3.76 -2.18 16.51
CA SER A 69 -3.55 -1.78 17.90
C SER A 69 -3.82 -0.28 18.07
N ASP A 70 -3.85 0.17 19.32
CA ASP A 70 -4.02 1.59 19.67
C ASP A 70 -5.26 2.21 19.03
N GLY A 71 -6.38 1.47 19.04
CA GLY A 71 -7.65 1.94 18.49
C GLY A 71 -7.70 2.04 16.96
N GLY A 72 -6.75 1.47 16.23
CA GLY A 72 -6.70 1.51 14.76
C GLY A 72 -5.61 2.41 14.18
N ILE A 73 -4.68 2.87 15.02
CA ILE A 73 -3.56 3.74 14.64
C ILE A 73 -2.39 2.92 14.07
N HIS A 74 -2.09 1.76 14.67
CA HIS A 74 -0.97 0.91 14.26
C HIS A 74 -1.46 -0.47 13.84
N TYR A 75 -0.69 -1.14 12.98
CA TYR A 75 -1.07 -2.44 12.42
C TYR A 75 0.09 -3.43 12.39
N SER A 76 -0.21 -4.69 12.67
CA SER A 76 0.70 -5.83 12.59
C SER A 76 0.58 -6.56 11.25
N TYR A 77 1.48 -7.52 11.00
CA TYR A 77 1.40 -8.38 9.81
C TYR A 77 0.27 -9.41 9.94
N LYS A 78 0.07 -9.96 11.15
CA LYS A 78 -0.98 -10.93 11.49
C LYS A 78 -1.52 -10.74 12.91
N PRO A 79 -2.67 -11.34 13.24
CA PRO A 79 -3.23 -11.28 14.58
C PRO A 79 -2.25 -11.83 15.63
N GLY A 80 -2.11 -11.13 16.75
CA GLY A 80 -1.21 -11.52 17.86
C GLY A 80 0.27 -11.15 17.67
N GLU A 81 0.65 -10.53 16.55
CA GLU A 81 1.99 -10.01 16.33
C GLU A 81 2.09 -8.52 16.70
N GLY A 82 3.33 -8.02 16.85
CA GLY A 82 3.59 -6.59 17.10
C GLY A 82 3.37 -5.73 15.86
N ALA A 83 2.87 -4.51 16.07
CA ALA A 83 2.70 -3.56 14.99
C ALA A 83 4.04 -3.14 14.37
N THR A 84 4.03 -2.83 13.07
CA THR A 84 5.20 -2.32 12.36
C THR A 84 4.82 -1.11 11.53
N HIS A 85 5.78 -0.22 11.26
CA HIS A 85 5.56 0.93 10.40
C HIS A 85 5.17 0.55 8.97
N VAL A 86 5.73 -0.54 8.45
CA VAL A 86 5.43 -1.06 7.12
C VAL A 86 3.95 -1.44 7.01
N MET A 87 3.48 -2.27 7.93
CA MET A 87 2.08 -2.73 7.95
C MET A 87 1.13 -1.61 8.32
N THR A 88 1.56 -0.66 9.15
CA THR A 88 0.77 0.53 9.48
C THR A 88 0.53 1.38 8.24
N ALA A 89 1.56 1.70 7.44
CA ALA A 89 1.38 2.46 6.20
C ALA A 89 0.45 1.74 5.20
N GLU A 90 0.62 0.43 5.03
CA GLU A 90 -0.21 -0.37 4.11
C GLU A 90 -1.67 -0.49 4.57
N ALA A 91 -1.90 -0.74 5.86
CA ALA A 91 -3.24 -0.86 6.42
C ALA A 91 -3.98 0.49 6.42
N LEU A 92 -3.30 1.61 6.72
CA LEU A 92 -3.90 2.94 6.62
C LEU A 92 -4.31 3.27 5.18
N LEU A 93 -3.48 2.91 4.18
CA LEU A 93 -3.88 3.00 2.78
C LEU A 93 -5.15 2.17 2.49
N CYS A 94 -5.23 0.95 3.02
CA CYS A 94 -6.44 0.14 2.90
C CYS A 94 -7.65 0.81 3.56
N ARG A 95 -7.49 1.41 4.75
CA ARG A 95 -8.55 2.14 5.44
C ARG A 95 -9.06 3.34 4.62
N GLN A 96 -8.17 4.07 3.96
CA GLN A 96 -8.56 5.15 3.03
C GLN A 96 -9.43 4.59 1.88
N TYR A 97 -9.00 3.49 1.24
CA TYR A 97 -9.79 2.86 0.17
C TYR A 97 -11.14 2.31 0.64
N LEU A 98 -11.22 1.91 1.90
CA LEU A 98 -12.45 1.45 2.53
C LEU A 98 -13.30 2.60 3.10
N GLY A 99 -12.91 3.85 2.90
CA GLY A 99 -13.72 5.03 3.20
C GLY A 99 -13.50 5.65 4.58
N TRP A 100 -12.35 5.43 5.22
CA TRP A 100 -11.95 6.31 6.34
C TRP A 100 -11.68 7.72 5.81
N GLU A 101 -12.30 8.71 6.45
CA GLU A 101 -12.15 10.11 6.11
C GLU A 101 -10.78 10.66 6.55
N HIS A 102 -10.33 11.73 5.90
CA HIS A 102 -9.04 12.38 6.21
C HIS A 102 -9.00 13.00 7.60
N ASP A 103 -10.15 13.35 8.17
CA ASP A 103 -10.27 13.95 9.49
C ASP A 103 -10.52 12.93 10.61
N ASP A 104 -10.51 11.62 10.29
CA ASP A 104 -10.53 10.57 11.30
C ASP A 104 -9.27 10.70 12.18
N PRO A 105 -9.41 10.87 13.52
CA PRO A 105 -8.26 11.03 14.40
C PRO A 105 -7.24 9.88 14.30
N ARG A 106 -7.70 8.65 14.05
CA ARG A 106 -6.84 7.48 13.90
C ARG A 106 -6.03 7.55 12.61
N MET A 107 -6.64 8.05 11.53
CA MET A 107 -5.96 8.28 10.26
C MET A 107 -4.89 9.36 10.42
N ILE A 108 -5.24 10.49 11.04
CA ILE A 108 -4.30 11.59 11.31
C ILE A 108 -3.11 11.11 12.15
N GLU A 109 -3.36 10.45 13.28
CA GLU A 109 -2.30 9.97 14.17
C GLU A 109 -1.44 8.90 13.49
N GLY A 110 -2.06 7.97 12.76
CA GLY A 110 -1.34 6.93 12.02
C GLY A 110 -0.45 7.48 10.91
N ILE A 111 -0.92 8.49 10.17
CA ILE A 111 -0.13 9.14 9.11
C ILE A 111 1.00 9.96 9.72
N ASN A 112 0.79 10.63 10.85
CA ASN A 112 1.87 11.31 11.57
C ASN A 112 2.95 10.32 12.04
N TYR A 113 2.57 9.13 12.50
CA TYR A 113 3.52 8.06 12.81
C TYR A 113 4.31 7.62 11.57
N VAL A 114 3.64 7.41 10.43
CA VAL A 114 4.30 7.11 9.15
C VAL A 114 5.30 8.21 8.75
N LEU A 115 4.90 9.49 8.80
CA LEU A 115 5.77 10.62 8.48
C LEU A 115 6.96 10.77 9.42
N SER A 116 6.85 10.29 10.67
CA SER A 116 7.96 10.32 11.63
C SER A 116 9.13 9.42 11.24
N ILE A 117 8.93 8.54 10.26
CA ILE A 117 9.90 7.53 9.84
C ILE A 117 10.47 7.95 8.48
N PRO A 118 11.74 8.37 8.43
CA PRO A 118 12.31 8.99 7.24
C PRO A 118 12.62 7.98 6.14
N ILE A 119 12.81 8.50 4.92
CA ILE A 119 13.53 7.79 3.87
C ILE A 119 14.99 7.70 4.31
N ASP A 120 15.43 6.50 4.67
CA ASP A 120 16.77 6.20 5.17
C ASP A 120 17.41 5.08 4.34
N TYR A 121 18.46 5.42 3.59
CA TYR A 121 19.18 4.44 2.77
C TYR A 121 20.11 3.54 3.57
N SER A 122 20.37 3.82 4.85
CA SER A 122 21.10 2.91 5.73
C SER A 122 20.24 1.73 6.22
N ASP A 123 18.92 1.86 6.08
CA ASP A 123 17.92 0.84 6.40
C ASP A 123 16.82 0.83 5.31
N MET A 124 17.26 0.65 4.07
CA MET A 124 16.44 0.83 2.88
C MET A 124 15.28 -0.18 2.85
N ASN A 125 14.06 0.34 2.70
CA ASN A 125 12.84 -0.46 2.61
C ASN A 125 11.87 0.19 1.61
N VAL A 126 12.07 -0.06 0.33
CA VAL A 126 11.23 0.52 -0.73
C VAL A 126 9.78 0.06 -0.67
N TYR A 127 9.50 -1.09 -0.03
CA TYR A 127 8.14 -1.56 0.22
C TYR A 127 7.41 -0.60 1.15
N TYR A 128 8.04 -0.25 2.27
CA TYR A 128 7.51 0.76 3.18
C TYR A 128 7.35 2.11 2.47
N TRP A 129 8.39 2.58 1.77
CA TRP A 129 8.33 3.87 1.10
C TRP A 129 7.20 3.92 0.06
N TYR A 130 6.92 2.83 -0.65
CA TYR A 130 5.81 2.73 -1.59
C TYR A 130 4.45 2.94 -0.90
N TYR A 131 4.18 2.25 0.21
CA TYR A 131 2.91 2.43 0.93
C TYR A 131 2.82 3.77 1.65
N ALA A 132 3.90 4.25 2.25
CA ALA A 132 3.96 5.58 2.85
C ALA A 132 3.69 6.67 1.81
N THR A 133 4.26 6.54 0.61
CA THR A 133 4.02 7.44 -0.52
C THR A 133 2.55 7.49 -0.89
N GLN A 134 1.88 6.33 -1.05
CA GLN A 134 0.47 6.29 -1.42
C GLN A 134 -0.44 6.81 -0.29
N ALA A 135 -0.20 6.41 0.95
CA ALA A 135 -1.01 6.80 2.09
C ALA A 135 -0.94 8.32 2.34
N THR A 136 0.26 8.90 2.30
CA THR A 136 0.47 10.35 2.45
C THR A 136 -0.05 11.13 1.23
N HIS A 137 0.10 10.59 0.01
CA HIS A 137 -0.49 11.20 -1.19
C HIS A 137 -2.00 11.30 -1.10
N HIS A 138 -2.69 10.26 -0.60
CA HIS A 138 -4.14 10.32 -0.43
C HIS A 138 -4.57 11.30 0.64
N MET A 139 -3.80 11.49 1.72
CA MET A 139 -4.10 12.52 2.72
C MET A 139 -4.04 13.95 2.16
N ASP A 140 -3.29 14.15 1.07
CA ASP A 140 -3.11 15.44 0.39
C ASP A 140 -2.48 16.51 1.32
N GLY A 141 -2.34 17.74 0.80
CA GLY A 141 -1.90 18.92 1.55
C GLY A 141 -0.56 18.72 2.26
N ASP A 142 -0.47 19.20 3.50
CA ASP A 142 0.78 19.23 4.28
C ASP A 142 1.37 17.82 4.51
N TYR A 143 0.55 16.78 4.56
CA TYR A 143 1.04 15.40 4.74
C TYR A 143 1.79 14.93 3.49
N TRP A 144 1.21 15.17 2.31
CA TRP A 144 1.84 14.85 1.05
C TRP A 144 3.08 15.72 0.80
N ASP A 145 2.99 17.02 1.07
CA ASP A 145 4.09 17.96 0.83
C ASP A 145 5.34 17.61 1.65
N GLN A 146 5.16 17.23 2.91
CA GLN A 146 6.26 16.78 3.78
C GLN A 146 6.97 15.54 3.22
N TRP A 147 6.21 14.51 2.84
CA TRP A 147 6.78 13.29 2.28
C TRP A 147 7.42 13.51 0.90
N ASN A 148 6.68 14.13 0.00
CA ASN A 148 7.06 14.30 -1.40
C ASN A 148 8.29 15.20 -1.56
N LYS A 149 8.44 16.24 -0.73
CA LYS A 149 9.62 17.12 -0.73
C LYS A 149 10.91 16.33 -0.58
N VAL A 150 10.91 15.29 0.26
CA VAL A 150 12.08 14.41 0.47
C VAL A 150 12.15 13.35 -0.62
N MET A 151 11.06 12.61 -0.84
CA MET A 151 11.01 11.46 -1.74
C MET A 151 11.43 11.81 -3.18
N ARG A 152 10.94 12.93 -3.72
CA ARG A 152 11.20 13.36 -5.10
C ARG A 152 12.67 13.70 -5.38
N GLU A 153 13.48 13.94 -4.35
CA GLU A 153 14.90 14.24 -4.47
C GLU A 153 15.74 13.01 -4.12
N ALA A 154 15.43 12.36 -3.00
CA ALA A 154 16.20 11.24 -2.47
C ALA A 154 16.14 10.01 -3.39
N VAL A 155 14.96 9.66 -3.90
CA VAL A 155 14.80 8.47 -4.75
C VAL A 155 15.54 8.62 -6.08
N PRO A 156 15.37 9.68 -6.87
CA PRO A 156 16.09 9.83 -8.15
C PRO A 156 17.61 9.99 -8.00
N ALA A 157 18.09 10.49 -6.86
CA ALA A 157 19.51 10.63 -6.57
C ALA A 157 20.21 9.26 -6.49
N GLN A 158 19.51 8.21 -6.06
CA GLN A 158 20.07 6.86 -5.91
C GLN A 158 19.90 5.96 -7.14
N GLN A 159 19.30 6.49 -8.21
CA GLN A 159 19.19 5.77 -9.47
C GLN A 159 20.57 5.56 -10.09
N THR A 160 20.86 4.34 -10.56
CA THR A 160 22.07 4.05 -11.33
C THR A 160 22.07 4.86 -12.63
N LYS A 161 23.12 5.67 -12.87
CA LYS A 161 23.17 6.63 -13.99
C LYS A 161 23.90 6.13 -15.24
N THR A 162 24.72 5.10 -15.12
CA THR A 162 25.60 4.64 -16.20
C THR A 162 25.72 3.12 -16.22
N GLY A 163 26.13 2.58 -17.37
CA GLY A 163 26.36 1.14 -17.54
C GLY A 163 25.08 0.35 -17.84
N PRO A 164 25.15 -0.99 -17.82
CA PRO A 164 24.03 -1.86 -18.19
C PRO A 164 22.77 -1.69 -17.34
N GLU A 165 22.94 -1.29 -16.08
CA GLU A 165 21.85 -1.11 -15.12
C GLU A 165 21.35 0.34 -15.04
N ALA A 166 21.76 1.22 -15.97
CA ALA A 166 21.33 2.61 -15.99
C ALA A 166 19.79 2.71 -16.04
N GLY A 167 19.22 3.59 -15.19
CA GLY A 167 17.79 3.78 -15.06
C GLY A 167 17.13 2.96 -13.94
N SER A 168 17.87 2.04 -13.31
CA SER A 168 17.38 1.17 -12.23
C SER A 168 17.86 1.59 -10.84
N TRP A 169 17.37 0.92 -9.80
CA TRP A 169 17.80 1.07 -8.40
C TRP A 169 18.44 -0.22 -7.89
N ASN A 170 19.55 -0.08 -7.16
CA ASN A 170 20.24 -1.22 -6.57
C ASN A 170 19.35 -1.88 -5.49
N SER A 171 19.31 -3.21 -5.48
CA SER A 171 18.55 -4.01 -4.52
C SER A 171 19.39 -4.61 -3.41
N ALA A 172 20.73 -4.45 -3.43
CA ALA A 172 21.62 -5.11 -2.48
C ALA A 172 21.38 -4.69 -1.03
N ASP A 173 21.05 -3.41 -0.82
CA ASP A 173 20.90 -2.80 0.51
C ASP A 173 19.42 -2.72 0.95
N ASP A 174 18.48 -3.12 0.10
CA ASP A 174 17.05 -3.11 0.42
C ASP A 174 16.63 -4.36 1.21
N ARG A 175 15.82 -4.18 2.25
CA ARG A 175 15.31 -5.26 3.12
C ARG A 175 14.67 -6.43 2.37
N TRP A 176 14.03 -6.16 1.23
CA TRP A 176 13.35 -7.18 0.41
C TRP A 176 14.03 -7.39 -0.95
N GLY A 177 15.11 -6.67 -1.22
CA GLY A 177 15.86 -6.73 -2.47
C GLY A 177 16.53 -8.08 -2.72
N GLY A 178 16.86 -8.84 -1.66
CA GLY A 178 17.33 -10.23 -1.79
C GLY A 178 16.27 -11.20 -2.34
N HIS A 179 14.99 -10.89 -2.16
CA HIS A 179 13.87 -11.71 -2.66
C HIS A 179 13.34 -11.19 -4.01
N GLY A 180 13.10 -9.88 -4.12
CA GLY A 180 12.51 -9.27 -5.31
C GLY A 180 13.53 -8.84 -6.38
N GLY A 181 14.79 -8.68 -6.01
CA GLY A 181 15.87 -8.23 -6.89
C GLY A 181 15.73 -6.78 -7.38
N ARG A 182 16.56 -6.45 -8.38
CA ARG A 182 16.61 -5.12 -9.00
C ARG A 182 15.31 -4.73 -9.68
N LEU A 183 14.59 -5.68 -10.27
CA LEU A 183 13.29 -5.42 -10.91
C LEU A 183 12.27 -4.92 -9.90
N TYR A 184 12.11 -5.63 -8.78
CA TYR A 184 11.23 -5.21 -7.68
C TYR A 184 11.57 -3.81 -7.16
N THR A 185 12.84 -3.58 -6.85
CA THR A 185 13.31 -2.32 -6.27
C THR A 185 13.08 -1.16 -7.24
N THR A 186 13.34 -1.39 -8.52
CA THR A 186 13.12 -0.42 -9.59
C THR A 186 11.65 -0.14 -9.81
N CYS A 187 10.80 -1.16 -9.87
CA CYS A 187 9.35 -0.98 -10.03
C CYS A 187 8.75 -0.14 -8.90
N LEU A 188 9.04 -0.47 -7.63
CA LEU A 188 8.53 0.31 -6.51
C LEU A 188 9.07 1.73 -6.48
N SER A 189 10.36 1.92 -6.83
CA SER A 189 10.96 3.26 -6.96
C SER A 189 10.26 4.11 -8.01
N ILE A 190 9.95 3.52 -9.17
CA ILE A 190 9.22 4.19 -10.24
C ILE A 190 7.78 4.49 -9.81
N TYR A 191 7.08 3.54 -9.18
CA TYR A 191 5.69 3.75 -8.76
C TYR A 191 5.55 4.90 -7.76
N MET A 192 6.51 5.07 -6.85
CA MET A 192 6.55 6.25 -5.97
C MET A 192 6.68 7.56 -6.75
N LEU A 193 7.55 7.59 -7.76
CA LEU A 193 7.79 8.77 -8.59
C LEU A 193 6.63 9.09 -9.54
N GLU A 194 5.74 8.13 -9.79
CA GLU A 194 4.60 8.27 -10.69
C GLU A 194 3.28 8.57 -9.98
N VAL A 195 3.24 8.53 -8.64
CA VAL A 195 2.00 8.59 -7.85
C VAL A 195 1.14 9.82 -8.22
N TYR A 196 1.75 11.00 -8.33
CA TYR A 196 1.06 12.26 -8.64
C TYR A 196 0.68 12.42 -10.13
N TYR A 197 1.10 11.51 -11.02
CA TYR A 197 0.62 11.46 -12.41
C TYR A 197 -0.52 10.44 -12.60
N ARG A 198 -0.69 9.49 -11.67
CA ARG A 198 -1.61 8.35 -11.81
C ARG A 198 -2.92 8.52 -11.04
N HIS A 199 -2.93 9.29 -9.96
CA HIS A 199 -4.13 9.49 -9.17
C HIS A 199 -4.91 10.73 -9.65
N LEU A 200 -6.00 10.50 -10.39
CA LEU A 200 -7.13 11.42 -10.38
C LEU A 200 -7.71 11.39 -8.94
N PRO A 201 -8.01 12.53 -8.30
CA PRO A 201 -8.41 12.58 -6.89
C PRO A 201 -9.59 11.61 -6.65
N ILE A 202 -9.38 10.62 -5.76
CA ILE A 202 -10.32 9.53 -5.45
C ILE A 202 -11.69 10.09 -5.01
N TYR A 203 -11.70 11.30 -4.43
CA TYR A 203 -12.89 12.01 -3.98
C TYR A 203 -13.78 12.58 -5.10
N LYS A 204 -13.40 12.47 -6.39
CA LYS A 204 -14.27 12.92 -7.50
C LYS A 204 -15.44 11.98 -7.80
N TYR A 205 -15.50 10.80 -7.21
CA TYR A 205 -16.61 9.86 -7.37
C TYR A 205 -17.30 9.62 -6.02
N ARG A 206 -18.01 10.63 -5.51
CA ARG A 206 -19.12 10.38 -4.58
C ARG A 206 -20.28 9.79 -5.39
N LEU A 207 -20.73 8.60 -5.00
CA LEU A 207 -22.06 8.10 -5.34
C LEU A 207 -23.12 8.89 -4.56
#